data_AF-A0A453P5U0-F1
#
_entry.id   AF-A0A453P5U0-F1
#
_cell.length_a   1.000
_cell.length_b   1.000
_cell.length_c   1.000
_cell.angle_alpha   90.00
_cell.angle_beta   90.00
_cell.angle_gamma   90.00
#
_symmetry.space_group_name_H-M   'P 1'
#
loop_
_entity.id
_entity.type
_entity.pdbx_description
1 polymer ?
#
loop_
_entity_poly.entity_id
_entity_poly.type
_entity_poly.pdbx_seq_one_letter_code
_entity_poly.pdbx_strand_id
1 'polypeptide(L)'
;MIKSMVYYGNTSIGEVEVWPKGDTNLGAAAWAREIRVDRLSPPSERCLPLAVMHTVAVGARCLDMESRPPKAADEPPPPLVAMHAACLRDNKTAVVPLGEEELHLVAMTSGRNLTNHACFWGYKVPFGLYNSCLTMLNLRCLGIVFDLDETLIVANTTRSFEDRIDSLQRKLSNETDPQRMNGMLAEIKRYQDDRSILKQYIEGDQVYDDGKMYKVQPEIVPPLSDNHQSLTRPVIRLQEKNIILTRINPLIRDTSVLVRLRPAWEDLRSYLIARGRKRFEVYVCTMAERDYALEMWRLLDPDSRLINSVQLSDRMVCVKSGLKKSLLNVFHDGSCHPGMALVIDDRLKVWDEKDQSRVHVVPAFTPYYAPQAEANCSIPVLCVARNVACNVRGGFFKDFDEGLLPRITSVLYEDEIQDISSAPDVGNYLISEDENVAVVNGNRDSLAFDGMADAEVERRMKVCFLTSNPPG
;
A
#
# COMPACT_ATOMS: atom_id res chain seq x y z
N MET A 1 15.98 -33.97 -14.64
CA MET A 1 17.01 -33.87 -13.59
C MET A 1 18.25 -33.23 -14.19
N ILE A 2 18.78 -32.21 -13.53
CA ILE A 2 20.01 -31.48 -13.90
C ILE A 2 21.02 -31.69 -12.77
N LYS A 3 22.27 -31.97 -13.12
CA LYS A 3 23.38 -32.00 -12.15
C LYS A 3 23.94 -30.59 -12.05
N SER A 4 24.02 -30.06 -10.83
CA SER A 4 24.44 -28.68 -10.60
C SER A 4 25.50 -28.61 -9.50
N MET A 5 26.36 -27.62 -9.60
CA MET A 5 27.31 -27.28 -8.54
C MET A 5 26.77 -26.08 -7.75
N VAL A 6 26.80 -26.16 -6.43
CA VAL A 6 26.39 -25.07 -5.54
C VAL A 6 27.62 -24.35 -5.02
N TYR A 7 27.59 -23.02 -5.09
CA TYR A 7 28.63 -22.12 -4.59
C TYR A 7 28.08 -21.23 -3.49
N TYR A 8 28.90 -20.90 -2.49
CA TYR A 8 28.69 -19.79 -1.58
C TYR A 8 29.78 -18.74 -1.83
N GLY A 9 29.40 -17.61 -2.41
CA GLY A 9 30.35 -16.69 -3.03
C GLY A 9 31.14 -17.38 -4.15
N ASN A 10 32.47 -17.45 -4.01
CA ASN A 10 33.36 -18.11 -4.97
C ASN A 10 33.73 -19.55 -4.58
N THR A 11 33.25 -20.04 -3.43
CA THR A 11 33.63 -21.35 -2.90
C THR A 11 32.58 -22.39 -3.26
N SER A 12 33.00 -23.48 -3.89
CA SER A 12 32.14 -24.65 -4.14
C SER A 12 31.80 -25.34 -2.81
N ILE A 13 30.51 -25.54 -2.54
CA ILE A 13 30.02 -26.11 -1.27
C ILE A 13 29.36 -27.49 -1.42
N GLY A 14 29.03 -27.93 -2.64
CA GLY A 14 28.54 -29.28 -2.88
C GLY A 14 27.86 -29.48 -4.24
N GLU A 15 27.77 -30.73 -4.67
CA GLU A 15 27.01 -31.15 -5.85
C GLU A 15 25.58 -31.51 -5.48
N VAL A 16 24.64 -31.14 -6.37
CA VAL A 16 23.21 -31.41 -6.21
C VAL A 16 22.60 -31.96 -7.48
N GLU A 17 21.50 -32.67 -7.30
CA GLU A 17 20.57 -33.03 -8.36
C GLU A 17 19.34 -32.13 -8.22
N VAL A 18 18.94 -31.53 -9.35
CA VAL A 18 17.87 -30.53 -9.42
C VAL A 18 16.75 -31.04 -10.31
N TRP A 19 15.53 -30.97 -9.82
CA TRP A 19 14.32 -31.30 -10.57
C TRP A 19 13.47 -30.04 -10.77
N PRO A 20 13.17 -29.65 -12.03
CA PRO A 20 12.26 -28.53 -12.27
C PRO A 20 10.85 -28.83 -11.75
N LYS A 21 10.19 -27.80 -11.24
CA LYS A 21 8.78 -27.79 -10.83
C LYS A 21 8.06 -26.61 -11.49
N GLY A 22 6.75 -26.76 -11.67
CA GLY A 22 5.91 -25.80 -12.38
C GLY A 22 6.34 -25.58 -13.83
N ASP A 23 6.07 -24.39 -14.37
CA ASP A 23 6.37 -24.03 -15.76
C ASP A 23 7.84 -23.62 -16.00
N THR A 24 8.71 -23.81 -15.01
CA THR A 24 10.10 -23.35 -15.09
C THR A 24 10.92 -24.24 -16.02
N ASN A 25 11.30 -23.70 -17.19
CA ASN A 25 12.23 -24.37 -18.09
C ASN A 25 13.68 -24.21 -17.62
N LEU A 26 14.08 -24.98 -16.60
CA LEU A 26 15.45 -24.99 -16.08
C LEU A 26 16.51 -25.37 -17.13
N GLY A 27 16.13 -26.08 -18.20
CA GLY A 27 17.06 -26.46 -19.28
C GLY A 27 17.59 -25.26 -20.08
N ALA A 28 16.84 -24.16 -20.11
CA ALA A 28 17.26 -22.89 -20.72
C ALA A 28 17.85 -21.89 -19.71
N ALA A 29 17.74 -22.17 -18.40
CA ALA A 29 18.21 -21.28 -17.35
C ALA A 29 19.72 -21.43 -17.12
N ALA A 30 20.50 -20.42 -17.50
CA ALA A 30 21.97 -20.44 -17.36
C ALA A 30 22.44 -20.67 -15.90
N TRP A 31 21.69 -20.17 -14.92
CA TRP A 31 21.97 -20.33 -13.49
C TRP A 31 21.71 -21.75 -12.96
N ALA A 32 20.94 -22.58 -13.68
CA ALA A 32 20.55 -23.90 -13.18
C ALA A 32 21.72 -24.89 -13.09
N ARG A 33 22.83 -24.66 -13.82
CA ARG A 33 24.05 -25.50 -13.74
C ARG A 33 24.99 -25.09 -12.62
N GLU A 34 25.03 -23.80 -12.31
CA GLU A 34 25.87 -23.22 -11.25
C GLU A 34 25.00 -22.36 -10.33
N ILE A 35 24.56 -22.95 -9.23
CA ILE A 35 23.71 -22.26 -8.25
C ILE A 35 24.62 -21.46 -7.32
N ARG A 36 24.57 -20.13 -7.42
CA ARG A 36 25.46 -19.23 -6.68
C ARG A 36 24.69 -18.55 -5.56
N VAL A 37 24.82 -19.10 -4.35
CA VAL A 37 24.29 -18.49 -3.13
C VAL A 37 25.14 -17.29 -2.77
N ASP A 38 24.50 -16.13 -2.69
CA ASP A 38 25.11 -14.85 -2.31
C ASP A 38 25.09 -14.67 -0.80
N ARG A 39 23.94 -14.95 -0.18
CA ARG A 39 23.70 -14.72 1.25
C ARG A 39 22.67 -15.67 1.84
N LEU A 40 22.59 -15.68 3.16
CA LEU A 40 21.45 -16.25 3.88
C LEU A 40 20.45 -15.15 4.21
N SER A 41 19.15 -15.45 4.19
CA SER A 41 18.13 -14.49 4.61
C SER A 41 18.23 -14.16 6.11
N PRO A 42 17.60 -13.08 6.59
CA PRO A 42 17.47 -12.82 8.01
C PRO A 42 16.83 -14.01 8.75
N PRO A 43 17.25 -14.30 10.00
CA PRO A 43 16.63 -15.34 10.82
C PRO A 43 15.20 -14.95 11.24
N SER A 44 14.43 -15.95 11.66
CA SER A 44 13.15 -15.73 12.32
C SER A 44 12.90 -16.70 13.46
N GLU A 45 12.40 -16.19 14.58
CA GLU A 45 11.98 -17.03 15.72
C GLU A 45 10.53 -17.49 15.59
N ARG A 46 9.77 -16.96 14.62
CA ARG A 46 8.32 -17.18 14.51
C ARG A 46 7.88 -17.77 13.18
N CYS A 47 8.48 -17.32 12.08
CA CYS A 47 8.04 -17.67 10.73
C CYS A 47 9.01 -18.66 10.11
N LEU A 48 8.52 -19.89 9.87
CA LEU A 48 9.23 -20.86 9.04
C LEU A 48 9.36 -20.31 7.61
N PRO A 49 10.52 -20.45 6.94
CA PRO A 49 10.68 -19.98 5.57
C PRO A 49 9.63 -20.51 4.60
N LEU A 50 9.23 -21.77 4.77
CA LEU A 50 8.17 -22.38 3.98
C LEU A 50 6.80 -21.71 4.20
N ALA A 51 6.49 -21.27 5.43
CA ALA A 51 5.24 -20.58 5.72
C ALA A 51 5.22 -19.19 5.07
N VAL A 52 6.37 -18.50 5.03
CA VAL A 52 6.52 -17.22 4.32
C VAL A 52 6.28 -17.43 2.83
N MET A 53 6.96 -18.42 2.23
CA MET A 53 6.77 -18.75 0.81
C MET A 53 5.35 -19.17 0.48
N HIS A 54 4.72 -19.98 1.33
CA HIS A 54 3.33 -20.33 1.14
C HIS A 54 2.41 -19.11 1.28
N THR A 55 2.79 -18.07 2.02
CA THR A 55 1.96 -16.86 2.12
C THR A 55 2.08 -15.97 0.89
N VAL A 56 3.26 -15.89 0.27
CA VAL A 56 3.55 -14.88 -0.77
C VAL A 56 3.87 -15.46 -2.15
N ALA A 57 3.95 -16.78 -2.26
CA ALA A 57 4.52 -17.47 -3.40
C ALA A 57 4.08 -18.95 -3.51
N VAL A 58 2.83 -19.30 -3.13
CA VAL A 58 2.29 -20.69 -3.15
C VAL A 58 2.63 -21.43 -4.45
N GLY A 59 2.46 -20.76 -5.59
CA GLY A 59 2.68 -21.34 -6.92
C GLY A 59 4.08 -21.15 -7.49
N ALA A 60 5.02 -20.57 -6.74
CA ALA A 60 6.33 -20.19 -7.27
C ALA A 60 7.45 -21.19 -6.98
N ARG A 61 7.12 -22.39 -6.44
CA ARG A 61 8.08 -23.50 -6.32
C ARG A 61 8.53 -23.92 -7.71
N CYS A 62 9.77 -23.59 -8.04
CA CYS A 62 10.32 -23.74 -9.38
C CYS A 62 11.30 -24.92 -9.50
N LEU A 63 11.78 -25.43 -8.38
CA LEU A 63 12.67 -26.59 -8.34
C LEU A 63 12.66 -27.30 -7.00
N ASP A 64 13.09 -28.55 -7.05
CA ASP A 64 13.56 -29.33 -5.91
C ASP A 64 15.03 -29.65 -6.08
N MET A 65 15.76 -29.72 -4.97
CA MET A 65 17.20 -29.92 -4.97
C MET A 65 17.62 -30.86 -3.84
N GLU A 66 18.39 -31.90 -4.19
CA GLU A 66 18.98 -32.85 -3.23
C GLU A 66 20.49 -32.90 -3.40
N SER A 67 21.23 -32.89 -2.29
CA SER A 67 22.65 -33.21 -2.30
C SER A 67 22.88 -34.71 -2.50
N ARG A 68 24.04 -35.06 -3.05
CA ARG A 68 24.47 -36.47 -3.07
C ARG A 68 24.86 -36.97 -1.68
N PRO A 69 24.61 -38.26 -1.39
CA PRO A 69 25.21 -38.91 -0.22
C PRO A 69 26.74 -38.84 -0.28
N PRO A 70 27.43 -38.74 0.87
CA PRO A 70 28.87 -38.94 0.93
C PRO A 70 29.24 -40.34 0.42
N LYS A 71 30.41 -40.47 -0.21
CA LYS A 71 30.82 -41.75 -0.85
C LYS A 71 31.30 -42.77 0.19
N ALA A 72 31.73 -42.32 1.35
CA ALA A 72 32.13 -43.15 2.48
C ALA A 72 31.54 -42.58 3.79
N ALA A 73 31.26 -43.47 4.76
CA ALA A 73 30.64 -43.10 6.04
C ALA A 73 31.51 -42.19 6.92
N ASP A 74 32.84 -42.20 6.71
CA ASP A 74 33.82 -41.44 7.50
C ASP A 74 34.16 -40.06 6.90
N GLU A 75 33.59 -39.72 5.74
CA GLU A 75 33.80 -38.39 5.14
C GLU A 75 33.05 -37.31 5.93
N PRO A 76 33.68 -36.14 6.20
CA PRO A 76 32.99 -35.03 6.83
C PRO A 76 31.82 -34.56 5.94
N PRO A 77 30.68 -34.15 6.53
CA PRO A 77 29.53 -33.72 5.76
C PRO A 77 29.92 -32.53 4.85
N PRO A 78 29.47 -32.53 3.58
CA PRO A 78 29.75 -31.44 2.66
C PRO A 78 29.35 -30.07 3.25
N PRO A 79 30.07 -28.97 2.94
CA PRO A 79 29.70 -27.64 3.42
C PRO A 79 28.23 -27.25 3.12
N LEU A 80 27.66 -27.77 2.04
CA LEU A 80 26.23 -27.65 1.70
C LEU A 80 25.29 -28.21 2.79
N VAL A 81 25.64 -29.33 3.42
CA VAL A 81 24.88 -29.93 4.54
C VAL A 81 24.94 -29.03 5.76
N ALA A 82 26.10 -28.42 6.04
CA ALA A 82 26.24 -27.46 7.13
C ALA A 82 25.37 -26.20 6.89
N MET A 83 25.32 -25.71 5.64
CA MET A 83 24.43 -24.61 5.26
C MET A 83 22.95 -24.98 5.43
N HIS A 84 22.54 -26.16 4.96
CA HIS A 84 21.18 -26.69 5.14
C HIS A 84 20.79 -26.77 6.62
N ALA A 85 21.65 -27.34 7.46
CA ALA A 85 21.41 -27.42 8.90
C ALA A 85 21.32 -26.03 9.56
N ALA A 86 22.13 -25.06 9.11
CA ALA A 86 22.05 -23.69 9.58
C ALA A 86 20.73 -23.00 9.16
N CYS A 87 20.27 -23.23 7.92
CA CYS A 87 18.98 -22.75 7.44
C CYS A 87 17.82 -23.29 8.25
N LEU A 88 17.81 -24.59 8.56
CA LEU A 88 16.77 -25.21 9.41
C LEU A 88 16.80 -24.64 10.83
N ARG A 89 17.98 -24.57 11.46
CA ARG A 89 18.12 -24.14 12.85
C ARG A 89 17.71 -22.68 13.05
N ASP A 90 18.09 -21.80 12.12
CA ASP A 90 17.92 -20.36 12.26
C ASP A 90 16.70 -19.82 11.48
N ASN A 91 15.90 -20.70 10.85
CA ASN A 91 14.79 -20.35 9.95
C ASN A 91 15.20 -19.38 8.83
N LYS A 92 16.27 -19.74 8.11
CA LYS A 92 16.81 -18.97 6.99
C LYS A 92 16.61 -19.70 5.67
N THR A 93 16.69 -18.94 4.59
CA THR A 93 16.85 -19.45 3.23
C THR A 93 18.24 -19.13 2.72
N ALA A 94 18.76 -19.96 1.81
CA ALA A 94 19.92 -19.59 1.00
C ALA A 94 19.43 -18.83 -0.24
N VAL A 95 19.96 -17.63 -0.47
CA VAL A 95 19.46 -16.68 -1.48
C VAL A 95 20.41 -16.62 -2.67
N VAL A 96 19.84 -16.79 -3.86
CA VAL A 96 20.53 -16.75 -5.15
C VAL A 96 19.94 -15.57 -5.94
N PRO A 97 20.72 -14.50 -6.21
CA PRO A 97 20.24 -13.35 -6.96
C PRO A 97 20.09 -13.69 -8.45
N LEU A 98 18.97 -13.33 -9.05
CA LEU A 98 18.62 -13.59 -10.46
C LEU A 98 18.19 -12.31 -11.21
N GLY A 99 18.80 -11.17 -10.87
CA GLY A 99 18.43 -9.85 -11.43
C GLY A 99 17.28 -9.23 -10.63
N GLU A 100 16.13 -9.00 -11.28
CA GLU A 100 14.91 -8.46 -10.67
C GLU A 100 14.17 -9.49 -9.78
N GLU A 101 14.68 -10.72 -9.73
CA GLU A 101 14.13 -11.83 -8.95
C GLU A 101 15.22 -12.46 -8.08
N GLU A 102 14.79 -13.20 -7.07
CA GLU A 102 15.63 -13.99 -6.19
C GLU A 102 15.11 -15.42 -6.15
N LEU A 103 16.03 -16.38 -6.21
CA LEU A 103 15.76 -17.77 -5.89
C LEU A 103 16.11 -18.00 -4.42
N HIS A 104 15.11 -18.38 -3.65
CA HIS A 104 15.25 -18.76 -2.26
C HIS A 104 15.20 -20.27 -2.14
N LEU A 105 16.28 -20.85 -1.63
CA LEU A 105 16.39 -22.26 -1.29
C LEU A 105 15.93 -22.45 0.15
N VAL A 106 14.72 -22.98 0.31
CA VAL A 106 14.12 -23.33 1.59
C VAL A 106 14.62 -24.71 1.99
N ALA A 107 15.35 -24.81 3.09
CA ALA A 107 15.80 -26.09 3.63
C ALA A 107 14.61 -26.89 4.15
N MET A 108 14.52 -28.15 3.73
CA MET A 108 13.42 -29.07 4.07
C MET A 108 13.94 -30.27 4.86
N THR A 109 13.14 -30.76 5.79
CA THR A 109 13.34 -32.07 6.43
C THR A 109 12.80 -33.18 5.54
N SER A 110 13.44 -34.35 5.54
CA SER A 110 13.03 -35.50 4.74
C SER A 110 12.52 -36.61 5.65
N GLY A 111 11.43 -37.28 5.25
CA GLY A 111 10.91 -38.45 5.95
C GLY A 111 11.79 -39.70 5.82
N ARG A 112 12.79 -39.66 4.92
CA ARG A 112 13.68 -40.79 4.62
C ARG A 112 14.83 -40.95 5.64
N ASN A 113 14.90 -40.11 6.68
CA ASN A 113 15.97 -40.11 7.70
C ASN A 113 17.39 -40.12 7.09
N LEU A 114 17.59 -39.33 6.03
CA LEU A 114 18.87 -39.25 5.33
C LEU A 114 19.87 -38.43 6.15
N THR A 115 20.78 -39.11 6.85
CA THR A 115 21.90 -38.45 7.53
C THR A 115 22.85 -37.84 6.50
N ASN A 116 23.38 -36.66 6.80
CA ASN A 116 24.32 -35.93 5.93
C ASN A 116 23.79 -35.64 4.51
N HIS A 117 22.48 -35.41 4.36
CA HIS A 117 21.87 -34.95 3.12
C HIS A 117 21.22 -33.58 3.30
N ALA A 118 21.28 -32.79 2.25
CA ALA A 118 20.66 -31.49 2.15
C ALA A 118 19.55 -31.54 1.11
N CYS A 119 18.32 -31.26 1.55
CA CYS A 119 17.15 -31.21 0.69
C CYS A 119 16.57 -29.79 0.72
N PHE A 120 16.31 -29.21 -0.45
CA PHE A 120 15.76 -27.87 -0.57
C PHE A 120 14.60 -27.83 -1.56
N TRP A 121 13.63 -26.98 -1.27
CA TRP A 121 12.68 -26.48 -2.26
C TRP A 121 13.11 -25.07 -2.69
N GLY A 122 13.10 -24.81 -3.99
CA GLY A 122 13.48 -23.53 -4.55
C GLY A 122 12.26 -22.72 -4.99
N TYR A 123 12.16 -21.50 -4.48
CA TYR A 123 11.10 -20.55 -4.82
C TYR A 123 11.68 -19.35 -5.52
N LYS A 124 11.12 -18.99 -6.67
CA LYS A 124 11.51 -17.80 -7.41
C LYS A 124 10.52 -16.67 -7.09
N VAL A 125 11.01 -15.56 -6.56
CA VAL A 125 10.19 -14.42 -6.12
C VAL A 125 10.82 -13.11 -6.59
N PRO A 126 10.05 -12.02 -6.73
CA PRO A 126 10.62 -10.69 -6.94
C PRO A 126 11.65 -10.32 -5.88
N PHE A 127 12.67 -9.56 -6.29
CA PHE A 127 13.72 -9.10 -5.40
C PHE A 127 13.14 -8.41 -4.15
N GLY A 128 13.65 -8.78 -2.96
CA GLY A 128 13.25 -8.16 -1.69
C GLY A 128 11.91 -8.64 -1.11
N LEU A 129 11.02 -9.26 -1.90
CA LEU A 129 9.68 -9.66 -1.45
C LEU A 129 9.69 -10.54 -0.20
N TYR A 130 10.53 -11.58 -0.19
CA TYR A 130 10.65 -12.49 0.94
C TYR A 130 11.04 -11.74 2.22
N ASN A 131 12.04 -10.85 2.15
CA ASN A 131 12.53 -10.12 3.32
C ASN A 131 11.48 -9.14 3.85
N SER A 132 10.84 -8.38 2.96
CA SER A 132 9.77 -7.45 3.32
C SER A 132 8.61 -8.18 4.02
N CYS A 133 8.12 -9.26 3.41
CA CYS A 133 7.02 -10.03 3.96
C CYS A 133 7.41 -10.79 5.25
N LEU A 134 8.64 -11.30 5.36
CA LEU A 134 9.14 -11.89 6.60
C LEU A 134 9.11 -10.88 7.75
N THR A 135 9.62 -9.66 7.53
CA THR A 135 9.59 -8.59 8.52
C THR A 135 8.14 -8.24 8.90
N MET A 136 7.25 -8.12 7.92
CA MET A 136 5.83 -7.84 8.16
C MET A 136 5.15 -8.94 8.99
N LEU A 137 5.34 -10.21 8.64
CA LEU A 137 4.78 -11.35 9.37
C LEU A 137 5.30 -11.41 10.81
N ASN A 138 6.61 -11.24 11.01
CA ASN A 138 7.25 -11.19 12.33
C ASN A 138 6.64 -10.08 13.20
N LEU A 139 6.47 -8.88 12.64
CA LEU A 139 5.93 -7.71 13.33
C LEU A 139 4.40 -7.74 13.50
N ARG A 140 3.70 -8.73 12.92
CA ARG A 140 2.24 -8.75 12.80
C ARG A 140 1.69 -7.50 12.10
N CYS A 141 2.38 -7.11 11.03
CA CYS A 141 2.12 -5.93 10.22
C CYS A 141 1.57 -6.35 8.86
N LEU A 142 0.60 -5.61 8.32
CA LEU A 142 0.07 -5.77 6.96
C LEU A 142 0.30 -4.50 6.15
N GLY A 143 0.09 -4.55 4.83
CA GLY A 143 0.06 -3.34 4.00
C GLY A 143 -1.28 -2.64 4.13
N ILE A 144 -1.30 -1.31 4.12
CA ILE A 144 -2.52 -0.54 3.89
C ILE A 144 -2.26 0.53 2.83
N VAL A 145 -3.12 0.59 1.82
CA VAL A 145 -3.04 1.56 0.73
C VAL A 145 -4.24 2.49 0.80
N PHE A 146 -3.97 3.79 0.84
CA PHE A 146 -5.01 4.82 0.83
C PHE A 146 -5.12 5.48 -0.54
N ASP A 147 -6.34 5.67 -1.00
CA ASP A 147 -6.65 6.81 -1.85
C ASP A 147 -6.75 8.11 -1.02
N LEU A 148 -6.70 9.28 -1.69
CA LEU A 148 -6.71 10.59 -1.06
C LEU A 148 -8.04 11.33 -1.24
N ASP A 149 -8.31 11.79 -2.46
CA ASP A 149 -9.45 12.67 -2.77
C ASP A 149 -10.76 11.90 -2.72
N GLU A 150 -11.78 12.49 -2.08
CA GLU A 150 -13.08 11.84 -1.85
C GLU A 150 -12.97 10.57 -0.96
N THR A 151 -11.78 10.13 -0.58
CA THR A 151 -11.56 9.05 0.40
C THR A 151 -11.21 9.60 1.78
N LEU A 152 -10.11 10.33 1.90
CA LEU A 152 -9.59 10.90 3.15
C LEU A 152 -9.77 12.41 3.25
N ILE A 153 -9.83 13.10 2.10
CA ILE A 153 -9.88 14.56 2.04
C ILE A 153 -10.74 15.03 0.87
N VAL A 154 -11.10 16.32 0.90
CA VAL A 154 -11.52 17.07 -0.28
C VAL A 154 -10.77 18.38 -0.29
N ALA A 155 -10.05 18.68 -1.37
CA ALA A 155 -9.41 19.98 -1.57
C ALA A 155 -10.11 20.80 -2.65
N ASN A 156 -10.10 22.12 -2.48
CA ASN A 156 -10.59 23.06 -3.47
C ASN A 156 -9.64 24.25 -3.62
N THR A 157 -9.46 24.67 -4.88
CA THR A 157 -8.86 25.96 -5.26
C THR A 157 -9.97 27.00 -5.42
N THR A 158 -9.60 28.28 -5.55
CA THR A 158 -10.57 29.34 -5.90
C THR A 158 -11.37 28.98 -7.15
N ARG A 159 -10.68 28.48 -8.18
CA ARG A 159 -11.30 28.08 -9.44
C ARG A 159 -12.26 26.91 -9.27
N SER A 160 -11.86 25.85 -8.55
CA SER A 160 -12.75 24.69 -8.36
C SER A 160 -13.98 25.05 -7.52
N PHE A 161 -13.88 25.99 -6.59
CA PHE A 161 -15.05 26.55 -5.91
C PHE A 161 -15.99 27.29 -6.87
N GLU A 162 -15.44 28.18 -7.70
CA GLU A 162 -16.21 28.96 -8.68
C GLU A 162 -16.91 28.04 -9.69
N ASP A 163 -16.20 27.08 -10.27
CA ASP A 163 -16.75 26.11 -11.22
C ASP A 163 -17.90 25.28 -10.61
N ARG A 164 -17.76 24.84 -9.35
CA ARG A 164 -18.80 24.09 -8.62
C ARG A 164 -20.02 24.96 -8.31
N ILE A 165 -19.82 26.19 -7.85
CA ILE A 165 -20.90 27.16 -7.58
C ILE A 165 -21.67 27.45 -8.86
N ASP A 166 -20.98 27.76 -9.96
CA ASP A 166 -21.60 28.11 -11.24
C ASP A 166 -22.35 26.92 -11.85
N SER A 167 -21.82 25.70 -11.70
CA SER A 167 -22.50 24.46 -12.09
C SER A 167 -23.80 24.26 -11.30
N LEU A 168 -23.77 24.43 -9.98
CA LEU A 168 -24.95 24.31 -9.13
C LEU A 168 -25.98 25.40 -9.41
N GLN A 169 -25.56 26.64 -9.63
CA GLN A 169 -26.46 27.74 -9.99
C GLN A 169 -27.18 27.49 -11.32
N ARG A 170 -26.48 26.97 -12.34
CA ARG A 170 -27.10 26.56 -13.61
C ARG A 170 -28.08 25.40 -13.46
N LYS A 171 -27.78 24.43 -12.59
CA LYS A 171 -28.72 23.35 -12.29
C LYS A 171 -29.94 23.89 -11.54
N LEU A 172 -29.75 24.82 -10.61
CA LEU A 172 -30.80 25.41 -9.77
C LEU A 172 -31.82 26.20 -10.61
N SER A 173 -31.38 26.90 -11.66
CA SER A 173 -32.30 27.65 -12.54
C SER A 173 -33.28 26.75 -13.30
N ASN A 174 -32.98 25.46 -13.43
CA ASN A 174 -33.81 24.47 -14.12
C ASN A 174 -34.54 23.53 -13.16
N GLU A 175 -34.31 23.64 -11.85
CA GLU A 175 -34.94 22.79 -10.84
C GLU A 175 -36.28 23.37 -10.40
N THR A 176 -37.30 22.51 -10.32
CA THR A 176 -38.66 22.92 -9.94
C THR A 176 -39.10 22.34 -8.60
N ASP A 177 -38.41 21.31 -8.10
CA ASP A 177 -38.73 20.70 -6.81
C ASP A 177 -38.21 21.55 -5.64
N PRO A 178 -39.09 22.04 -4.75
CA PRO A 178 -38.68 22.95 -3.66
C PRO A 178 -37.67 22.33 -2.68
N GLN A 179 -37.72 21.02 -2.45
CA GLN A 179 -36.78 20.36 -1.53
C GLN A 179 -35.39 20.27 -2.14
N ARG A 180 -35.28 19.86 -3.41
CA ARG A 180 -34.02 19.83 -4.15
C ARG A 180 -33.43 21.23 -4.30
N MET A 181 -34.25 22.23 -4.63
CA MET A 181 -33.81 23.63 -4.66
C MET A 181 -33.18 24.08 -3.34
N ASN A 182 -33.85 23.81 -2.21
CA ASN A 182 -33.32 24.15 -0.88
C ASN A 182 -32.00 23.42 -0.57
N GLY A 183 -31.91 22.14 -0.96
CA GLY A 183 -30.68 21.35 -0.83
C GLY A 183 -29.51 21.98 -1.61
N MET A 184 -29.75 22.35 -2.87
CA MET A 184 -28.76 23.00 -3.74
C MET A 184 -28.37 24.39 -3.24
N LEU A 185 -29.31 25.20 -2.77
CA LEU A 185 -29.02 26.51 -2.16
C LEU A 185 -28.13 26.37 -0.92
N ALA A 186 -28.42 25.38 -0.06
CA ALA A 186 -27.59 25.11 1.10
C ALA A 186 -26.18 24.62 0.72
N GLU A 187 -26.06 23.82 -0.34
CA GLU A 187 -24.76 23.39 -0.88
C GLU A 187 -23.96 24.56 -1.45
N ILE A 188 -24.57 25.41 -2.29
CA ILE A 188 -23.96 26.63 -2.83
C ILE A 188 -23.45 27.50 -1.68
N LYS A 189 -24.26 27.68 -0.62
CA LYS A 189 -23.87 28.47 0.55
C LYS A 189 -22.61 27.89 1.21
N ARG A 190 -22.53 26.58 1.43
CA ARG A 190 -21.33 25.94 2.01
C ARG A 190 -20.08 26.17 1.16
N TYR A 191 -20.20 26.08 -0.17
CA TYR A 191 -19.08 26.40 -1.07
C TYR A 191 -18.68 27.89 -1.00
N GLN A 192 -19.66 28.81 -0.93
CA GLN A 192 -19.40 30.25 -0.82
C GLN A 192 -18.70 30.60 0.50
N ASP A 193 -19.16 30.00 1.61
CA ASP A 193 -18.58 30.21 2.94
C ASP A 193 -17.10 29.80 2.95
N ASP A 194 -16.77 28.59 2.47
CA ASP A 194 -15.39 28.11 2.39
C ASP A 194 -14.52 28.87 1.37
N ARG A 195 -15.09 29.24 0.22
CA ARG A 195 -14.40 30.09 -0.76
C ARG A 195 -14.01 31.44 -0.15
N SER A 196 -14.87 32.02 0.70
CA SER A 196 -14.57 33.27 1.39
C SER A 196 -13.39 33.12 2.37
N ILE A 197 -13.28 31.96 3.04
CA ILE A 197 -12.15 31.62 3.90
C ILE A 197 -10.85 31.52 3.07
N LEU A 198 -10.90 30.80 1.95
CA LEU A 198 -9.74 30.67 1.05
C LEU A 198 -9.29 32.04 0.50
N LYS A 199 -10.25 32.91 0.15
CA LYS A 199 -9.97 34.27 -0.31
C LYS A 199 -9.21 35.09 0.75
N GLN A 200 -9.66 35.07 2.01
CA GLN A 200 -8.96 35.76 3.10
C GLN A 200 -7.51 35.27 3.23
N TYR A 201 -7.29 33.96 3.16
CA TYR A 201 -5.95 33.36 3.20
C TYR A 201 -5.07 33.80 2.03
N ILE A 202 -5.60 33.83 0.81
CA ILE A 202 -4.87 34.28 -0.40
C ILE A 202 -4.49 35.76 -0.30
N GLU A 203 -5.39 36.61 0.17
CA GLU A 203 -5.19 38.07 0.22
C GLU A 203 -4.26 38.47 1.38
N GLY A 204 -4.48 37.91 2.57
CA GLY A 204 -3.90 38.41 3.81
C GLY A 204 -3.03 37.45 4.60
N ASP A 205 -2.80 36.21 4.16
CA ASP A 205 -2.09 35.18 4.94
C ASP A 205 -2.70 34.97 6.35
N GLN A 206 -4.02 35.21 6.45
CA GLN A 206 -4.79 35.10 7.68
C GLN A 206 -6.26 34.81 7.37
N VAL A 207 -6.98 34.27 8.34
CA VAL A 207 -8.42 33.98 8.26
C VAL A 207 -9.11 34.40 9.55
N TYR A 208 -10.29 34.99 9.45
CA TYR A 208 -11.20 35.20 10.57
C TYR A 208 -12.26 34.11 10.59
N ASP A 209 -12.35 33.39 11.71
CA ASP A 209 -13.29 32.30 11.91
C ASP A 209 -13.87 32.37 13.33
N ASP A 210 -15.21 32.43 13.45
CA ASP A 210 -15.94 32.51 14.72
C ASP A 210 -15.39 33.56 15.71
N GLY A 211 -15.06 34.75 15.20
CA GLY A 211 -14.54 35.87 15.99
C GLY A 211 -13.05 35.77 16.36
N LYS A 212 -12.37 34.70 15.95
CA LYS A 212 -10.95 34.48 16.17
C LYS A 212 -10.15 34.63 14.88
N MET A 213 -9.00 35.30 14.98
CA MET A 213 -8.07 35.47 13.87
C MET A 213 -7.02 34.36 13.90
N TYR A 214 -6.84 33.68 12.78
CA TYR A 214 -5.82 32.67 12.55
C TYR A 214 -4.81 33.21 11.53
N LYS A 215 -3.52 33.19 11.88
CA LYS A 215 -2.44 33.61 10.99
C LYS A 215 -1.67 32.41 10.49
N VAL A 216 -1.14 32.51 9.28
CA VAL A 216 -0.23 31.52 8.69
C VAL A 216 0.86 31.12 9.69
N GLN A 217 1.06 29.82 9.83
CA GLN A 217 2.18 29.20 10.49
C GLN A 217 3.11 28.58 9.44
N PRO A 218 4.42 28.86 9.48
CA PRO A 218 5.37 28.20 8.60
C PRO A 218 5.55 26.74 9.03
N GLU A 219 5.22 25.80 8.14
CA GLU A 219 5.52 24.37 8.32
C GLU A 219 6.68 23.98 7.39
N ILE A 220 7.73 23.37 7.95
CA ILE A 220 8.88 22.89 7.17
C ILE A 220 8.48 21.59 6.47
N VAL A 221 8.75 21.52 5.16
CA VAL A 221 8.64 20.30 4.37
C VAL A 221 9.97 19.56 4.49
N PRO A 222 9.98 18.36 5.08
CA PRO A 222 11.18 17.53 5.08
C PRO A 222 11.64 17.25 3.64
N PRO A 223 12.96 17.24 3.38
CA PRO A 223 13.46 16.91 2.06
C PRO A 223 13.10 15.46 1.70
N LEU A 224 12.66 15.26 0.46
CA LEU A 224 12.31 13.93 -0.06
C LEU A 224 13.56 13.11 -0.47
N SER A 225 14.71 13.77 -0.65
CA SER A 225 16.03 13.16 -0.86
C SER A 225 17.14 14.12 -0.41
N ASP A 226 18.36 13.62 -0.21
CA ASP A 226 19.50 14.37 0.34
C ASP A 226 19.89 15.63 -0.47
N ASN A 227 19.43 15.76 -1.72
CA ASN A 227 19.75 16.89 -2.61
C ASN A 227 18.63 17.94 -2.71
N HIS A 228 17.48 17.78 -2.04
CA HIS A 228 16.41 18.78 -2.07
C HIS A 228 16.54 19.80 -0.93
N GLN A 229 16.41 21.08 -1.26
CA GLN A 229 16.31 22.14 -0.25
C GLN A 229 15.01 21.98 0.54
N SER A 230 15.09 22.17 1.87
CA SER A 230 13.91 22.25 2.73
C SER A 230 13.04 23.42 2.30
N LEU A 231 11.77 23.14 2.01
CA LEU A 231 10.77 24.13 1.62
C LEU A 231 9.93 24.51 2.85
N THR A 232 9.44 25.74 2.94
CA THR A 232 8.49 26.14 3.99
C THR A 232 7.12 26.42 3.38
N ARG A 233 6.09 25.81 3.96
CA ARG A 233 4.69 25.97 3.55
C ARG A 233 3.97 26.93 4.48
N PRO A 234 3.21 27.91 3.94
CA PRO A 234 2.34 28.75 4.75
C PRO A 234 1.05 27.99 5.08
N VAL A 235 0.87 27.52 6.32
CA VAL A 235 -0.28 26.67 6.70
C VAL A 235 -1.16 27.36 7.73
N ILE A 236 -2.49 27.24 7.58
CA ILE A 236 -3.46 27.53 8.66
C ILE A 236 -4.28 26.27 8.89
N ARG A 237 -4.34 25.80 10.15
CA ARG A 237 -5.18 24.66 10.55
C ARG A 237 -6.34 25.15 11.40
N LEU A 238 -7.56 25.04 10.87
CA LEU A 238 -8.82 25.29 11.58
C LEU A 238 -9.34 23.96 12.12
N GLN A 239 -8.79 23.54 13.26
CA GLN A 239 -9.00 22.20 13.83
C GLN A 239 -10.48 21.88 14.06
N GLU A 240 -11.25 22.81 14.59
CA GLU A 240 -12.69 22.62 14.90
C GLU A 240 -13.54 22.35 13.65
N LYS A 241 -13.09 22.81 12.48
CA LYS A 241 -13.79 22.63 11.20
C LYS A 241 -13.19 21.52 10.33
N ASN A 242 -12.13 20.87 10.80
CA ASN A 242 -11.30 19.95 10.01
C ASN A 242 -10.84 20.58 8.69
N ILE A 243 -10.50 21.87 8.70
CA ILE A 243 -10.04 22.60 7.51
C ILE A 243 -8.56 22.92 7.65
N ILE A 244 -7.81 22.76 6.57
CA ILE A 244 -6.43 23.20 6.44
C ILE A 244 -6.30 24.05 5.17
N LEU A 245 -5.61 25.18 5.29
CA LEU A 245 -5.23 26.02 4.17
C LEU A 245 -3.73 25.89 3.93
N THR A 246 -3.32 25.67 2.69
CA THR A 246 -1.92 25.57 2.30
C THR A 246 -1.73 26.08 0.87
N ARG A 247 -0.47 26.07 0.38
CA ARG A 247 -0.10 26.35 -1.01
C ARG A 247 0.74 25.23 -1.58
N ILE A 248 0.33 24.69 -2.74
CA ILE A 248 1.09 23.65 -3.47
C ILE A 248 2.44 24.19 -3.96
N ASN A 249 2.53 25.48 -4.29
CA ASN A 249 3.78 26.21 -4.48
C ASN A 249 3.79 27.42 -3.54
N PRO A 250 4.68 27.51 -2.54
CA PRO A 250 4.53 28.51 -1.49
C PRO A 250 4.84 29.93 -2.00
N LEU A 251 5.47 30.04 -3.18
CA LEU A 251 5.78 31.31 -3.86
C LEU A 251 4.61 31.81 -4.71
N ILE A 252 3.65 30.95 -5.06
CA ILE A 252 2.54 31.28 -5.97
C ILE A 252 1.22 31.21 -5.20
N ARG A 253 0.67 32.38 -4.87
CA ARG A 253 -0.59 32.49 -4.11
C ARG A 253 -1.78 31.82 -4.79
N ASP A 254 -1.81 31.76 -6.12
CA ASP A 254 -2.89 31.10 -6.88
C ASP A 254 -2.90 29.57 -6.72
N THR A 255 -1.82 28.98 -6.19
CA THR A 255 -1.78 27.55 -5.83
C THR A 255 -2.31 27.27 -4.42
N SER A 256 -2.97 28.25 -3.80
CA SER A 256 -3.62 28.10 -2.51
C SER A 256 -4.81 27.15 -2.61
N VAL A 257 -4.90 26.26 -1.63
CA VAL A 257 -5.95 25.25 -1.53
C VAL A 257 -6.55 25.26 -0.14
N LEU A 258 -7.86 25.09 -0.07
CA LEU A 258 -8.60 24.76 1.15
C LEU A 258 -8.86 23.26 1.14
N VAL A 259 -8.36 22.56 2.16
CA VAL A 259 -8.46 21.11 2.33
C VAL A 259 -9.37 20.82 3.50
N ARG A 260 -10.45 20.08 3.27
CA ARG A 260 -11.25 19.46 4.33
C ARG A 260 -10.72 18.07 4.59
N LEU A 261 -10.34 17.79 5.84
CA LEU A 261 -10.04 16.45 6.30
C LEU A 261 -11.33 15.71 6.61
N ARG A 262 -11.39 14.43 6.24
CA ARG A 262 -12.49 13.58 6.62
C ARG A 262 -12.46 13.35 8.15
N PRO A 263 -13.61 13.50 8.84
CA PRO A 263 -13.66 13.28 10.29
C PRO A 263 -13.13 11.92 10.72
N ALA A 264 -12.57 11.84 11.93
CA ALA A 264 -11.96 10.65 12.52
C ALA A 264 -10.68 10.12 11.81
N TRP A 265 -10.02 10.94 10.98
CA TRP A 265 -8.69 10.62 10.47
C TRP A 265 -7.68 10.35 11.60
N GLU A 266 -7.68 11.17 12.65
CA GLU A 266 -6.75 10.99 13.78
C GLU A 266 -6.97 9.68 14.55
N ASP A 267 -8.22 9.21 14.66
CA ASP A 267 -8.55 7.90 15.25
C ASP A 267 -7.98 6.75 14.42
N LEU A 268 -8.12 6.83 13.09
CA LEU A 268 -7.55 5.85 12.17
C LEU A 268 -6.02 5.92 12.19
N ARG A 269 -5.42 7.11 12.05
CA ARG A 269 -3.97 7.33 12.10
C ARG A 269 -3.35 6.76 13.38
N SER A 270 -3.93 7.08 14.54
CA SER A 270 -3.47 6.58 15.83
C SER A 270 -3.53 5.05 15.93
N TYR A 271 -4.51 4.44 15.27
CA TYR A 271 -4.63 2.99 15.21
C TYR A 271 -3.50 2.35 14.38
N LEU A 272 -3.10 2.95 13.27
CA LEU A 272 -2.07 2.38 12.39
C LEU A 272 -0.70 2.26 13.08
N ILE A 273 -0.39 3.16 14.03
CA ILE A 273 0.94 3.28 14.69
C ILE A 273 0.89 3.20 16.24
N ALA A 274 0.00 2.38 16.79
CA ALA A 274 -0.20 2.36 18.24
C ALA A 274 0.99 1.80 19.05
N ARG A 275 1.29 2.46 20.18
CA ARG A 275 2.28 2.02 21.18
C ARG A 275 3.70 1.82 20.60
N GLY A 276 4.09 2.66 19.64
CA GLY A 276 5.41 2.62 19.02
C GLY A 276 5.61 1.43 18.07
N ARG A 277 4.54 0.72 17.69
CA ARG A 277 4.58 -0.38 16.72
C ARG A 277 3.63 -0.08 15.56
N LYS A 278 4.10 -0.36 14.34
CA LYS A 278 3.26 -0.28 13.15
C LYS A 278 2.38 -1.52 13.05
N ARG A 279 1.06 -1.31 13.04
CA ARG A 279 0.08 -2.37 12.69
C ARG A 279 -0.04 -2.54 11.19
N PHE A 280 0.21 -1.45 10.46
CA PHE A 280 0.25 -1.44 9.02
C PHE A 280 1.44 -0.63 8.51
N GLU A 281 2.05 -1.10 7.42
CA GLU A 281 2.90 -0.30 6.56
C GLU A 281 2.00 0.47 5.59
N VAL A 282 2.13 1.79 5.59
CA VAL A 282 1.23 2.68 4.86
C VAL A 282 1.80 3.06 3.49
N TYR A 283 0.92 3.07 2.49
CA TYR A 283 1.18 3.47 1.11
C TYR A 283 0.03 4.35 0.61
N VAL A 284 0.28 5.11 -0.46
CA VAL A 284 -0.72 5.95 -1.11
C VAL A 284 -0.79 5.63 -2.58
N CYS A 285 -2.01 5.44 -3.08
CA CYS A 285 -2.28 5.23 -4.50
C CYS A 285 -3.45 6.11 -4.92
N THR A 286 -3.14 7.20 -5.62
CA THR A 286 -4.12 8.22 -6.01
C THR A 286 -4.07 8.45 -7.52
N MET A 287 -5.16 9.00 -8.08
CA MET A 287 -5.17 9.50 -9.46
C MET A 287 -4.76 10.98 -9.55
N ALA A 288 -4.50 11.63 -8.42
CA ALA A 288 -4.09 13.02 -8.39
C ALA A 288 -2.63 13.22 -8.85
N GLU A 289 -2.31 14.46 -9.24
CA GLU A 289 -0.95 14.84 -9.60
C GLU A 289 0.01 14.74 -8.42
N ARG A 290 1.29 14.48 -8.71
CA ARG A 290 2.29 14.11 -7.69
C ARG A 290 2.54 15.21 -6.65
N ASP A 291 2.74 16.46 -7.07
CA ASP A 291 3.02 17.56 -6.14
C ASP A 291 1.84 17.84 -5.22
N TYR A 292 0.63 17.72 -5.76
CA TYR A 292 -0.60 17.78 -4.99
C TYR A 292 -0.67 16.65 -3.96
N ALA A 293 -0.50 15.39 -4.41
CA ALA A 293 -0.61 14.22 -3.56
C ALA A 293 0.39 14.22 -2.39
N LEU A 294 1.63 14.65 -2.66
CA LEU A 294 2.67 14.80 -1.64
C LEU A 294 2.29 15.85 -0.59
N GLU A 295 1.75 16.99 -1.00
CA GLU A 295 1.30 18.02 -0.06
C GLU A 295 0.07 17.54 0.75
N MET A 296 -0.91 16.91 0.11
CA MET A 296 -2.09 16.37 0.80
C MET A 296 -1.71 15.32 1.84
N TRP A 297 -0.78 14.42 1.50
CA TRP A 297 -0.27 13.44 2.45
C TRP A 297 0.49 14.08 3.61
N ARG A 298 1.34 15.10 3.33
CA ARG A 298 2.04 15.84 4.38
C ARG A 298 1.06 16.50 5.37
N LEU A 299 -0.10 16.96 4.92
CA LEU A 299 -1.12 17.51 5.81
C LEU A 299 -1.76 16.45 6.72
N LEU A 300 -1.91 15.22 6.22
CA LEU A 300 -2.45 14.05 6.93
C LEU A 300 -1.44 13.41 7.89
N ASP A 301 -0.15 13.41 7.54
CA ASP A 301 0.95 12.85 8.34
C ASP A 301 2.08 13.88 8.56
N PRO A 302 1.82 14.98 9.29
CA PRO A 302 2.76 16.10 9.41
C PRO A 302 4.09 15.72 10.06
N ASP A 303 4.08 14.71 10.93
CA ASP A 303 5.27 14.23 11.65
C ASP A 303 5.99 13.08 10.93
N SER A 304 5.55 12.68 9.73
CA SER A 304 6.10 11.51 8.99
C SER A 304 6.14 10.22 9.83
N ARG A 305 5.09 9.99 10.63
CA ARG A 305 5.00 8.83 11.54
C ARG A 305 4.40 7.60 10.85
N LEU A 306 3.53 7.80 9.86
CA LEU A 306 2.98 6.71 9.05
C LEU A 306 3.97 6.31 7.95
N ILE A 307 4.42 7.30 7.17
CA ILE A 307 5.42 7.11 6.10
C ILE A 307 6.59 8.04 6.39
N ASN A 308 7.79 7.47 6.49
CA ASN A 308 9.00 8.26 6.66
C ASN A 308 9.21 9.14 5.42
N SER A 309 9.67 10.38 5.61
CA SER A 309 9.88 11.34 4.52
C SER A 309 10.78 10.81 3.40
N VAL A 310 11.81 10.01 3.72
CA VAL A 310 12.72 9.43 2.72
C VAL A 310 12.08 8.31 1.90
N GLN A 311 11.03 7.68 2.42
CA GLN A 311 10.28 6.61 1.75
C GLN A 311 9.01 7.13 1.06
N LEU A 312 8.61 8.37 1.33
CA LEU A 312 7.35 8.92 0.85
C LEU A 312 7.27 8.94 -0.68
N SER A 313 8.38 9.27 -1.34
CA SER A 313 8.45 9.27 -2.81
C SER A 313 8.12 7.89 -3.39
N ASP A 314 8.66 6.83 -2.80
CA ASP A 314 8.57 5.47 -3.32
C ASP A 314 7.22 4.83 -2.98
N ARG A 315 6.62 5.21 -1.84
CA ARG A 315 5.31 4.72 -1.38
C ARG A 315 4.11 5.52 -1.90
N MET A 316 4.36 6.59 -2.65
CA MET A 316 3.35 7.44 -3.28
C MET A 316 3.26 7.14 -4.77
N VAL A 317 2.19 6.44 -5.17
CA VAL A 317 1.88 6.13 -6.56
C VAL A 317 0.76 7.04 -7.08
N CYS A 318 1.09 7.79 -8.14
CA CYS A 318 0.13 8.63 -8.85
C CYS A 318 -0.21 7.96 -10.20
N VAL A 319 -1.44 7.47 -10.32
CA VAL A 319 -1.92 6.75 -11.51
C VAL A 319 -2.47 7.74 -12.52
N LYS A 320 -2.04 7.62 -13.78
CA LYS A 320 -2.50 8.49 -14.87
C LYS A 320 -3.97 8.22 -15.20
N SER A 321 -4.67 9.27 -15.64
CA SER A 321 -6.04 9.15 -16.15
C SER A 321 -6.14 8.09 -17.25
N GLY A 322 -7.21 7.29 -17.21
CA GLY A 322 -7.45 6.18 -18.12
C GLY A 322 -6.75 4.85 -17.76
N LEU A 323 -5.87 4.84 -16.75
CA LEU A 323 -5.28 3.63 -16.20
C LEU A 323 -5.95 3.22 -14.88
N LYS A 324 -5.87 1.92 -14.56
CA LYS A 324 -6.33 1.39 -13.27
C LYS A 324 -5.21 1.39 -12.23
N LYS A 325 -5.60 1.55 -10.97
CA LYS A 325 -4.75 1.31 -9.80
C LYS A 325 -4.47 -0.20 -9.67
N SER A 326 -3.27 -0.54 -9.23
CA SER A 326 -2.82 -1.94 -9.13
C SER A 326 -1.90 -2.09 -7.92
N LEU A 327 -2.15 -3.09 -7.06
CA LEU A 327 -1.28 -3.37 -5.92
C LEU A 327 0.12 -3.80 -6.37
N LEU A 328 0.23 -4.42 -7.54
CA LEU A 328 1.53 -4.76 -8.13
C LEU A 328 2.37 -3.51 -8.42
N ASN A 329 1.75 -2.42 -8.88
CA ASN A 329 2.45 -1.16 -9.14
C ASN A 329 2.78 -0.43 -7.83
N VAL A 330 1.92 -0.54 -6.81
CA VAL A 330 2.18 0.01 -5.48
C VAL A 330 3.40 -0.67 -4.84
N PHE A 331 3.54 -1.99 -5.00
CA PHE A 331 4.63 -2.79 -4.43
C PHE A 331 5.66 -3.21 -5.48
N HIS A 332 5.94 -2.34 -6.44
CA HIS A 332 6.84 -2.62 -7.57
C HIS A 332 8.28 -3.00 -7.15
N ASP A 333 8.68 -2.60 -5.95
CA ASP A 333 9.98 -2.85 -5.32
C ASP A 333 10.00 -4.10 -4.43
N GLY A 334 8.92 -4.90 -4.40
CA GLY A 334 8.81 -6.05 -3.51
C GLY A 334 8.61 -5.66 -2.03
N SER A 335 8.14 -4.46 -1.74
CA SER A 335 7.88 -3.98 -0.37
C SER A 335 6.70 -4.67 0.34
N CYS A 336 5.79 -5.30 -0.40
CA CYS A 336 4.67 -6.08 0.15
C CYS A 336 4.09 -7.04 -0.91
N HIS A 337 3.51 -8.16 -0.47
CA HIS A 337 2.68 -9.00 -1.34
C HIS A 337 1.24 -8.45 -1.40
N PRO A 338 0.58 -8.38 -2.57
CA PRO A 338 -0.81 -7.90 -2.69
C PRO A 338 -1.79 -8.59 -1.73
N GLY A 339 -1.67 -9.91 -1.54
CA GLY A 339 -2.50 -10.68 -0.60
C GLY A 339 -2.37 -10.29 0.88
N MET A 340 -1.34 -9.51 1.23
CA MET A 340 -1.10 -9.00 2.58
C MET A 340 -1.49 -7.52 2.73
N ALA A 341 -2.16 -6.92 1.75
CA ALA A 341 -2.49 -5.51 1.74
C ALA A 341 -4.00 -5.25 1.72
N LEU A 342 -4.44 -4.29 2.54
CA LEU A 342 -5.78 -3.72 2.54
C LEU A 342 -5.79 -2.41 1.76
N VAL A 343 -6.79 -2.18 0.92
CA VAL A 343 -7.00 -0.90 0.25
C VAL A 343 -8.23 -0.20 0.84
N ILE A 344 -8.11 1.11 1.10
CA ILE A 344 -9.24 1.98 1.44
C ILE A 344 -9.38 3.00 0.31
N ASP A 345 -10.51 2.96 -0.39
CA ASP A 345 -10.78 3.78 -1.58
C ASP A 345 -12.29 4.02 -1.69
N ASP A 346 -12.73 5.14 -2.23
CA ASP A 346 -14.16 5.41 -2.47
C ASP A 346 -14.71 4.65 -3.69
N ARG A 347 -13.83 4.13 -4.56
CA ARG A 347 -14.19 3.50 -5.83
C ARG A 347 -13.55 2.13 -6.00
N LEU A 348 -14.39 1.11 -6.13
CA LEU A 348 -13.90 -0.25 -6.43
C LEU A 348 -13.33 -0.38 -7.85
N LYS A 349 -14.04 0.19 -8.85
CA LYS A 349 -13.78 -0.11 -10.28
C LYS A 349 -12.58 0.60 -10.87
N VAL A 350 -11.95 1.52 -10.13
CA VAL A 350 -10.67 2.13 -10.51
C VAL A 350 -9.48 1.20 -10.23
N TRP A 351 -9.68 0.12 -9.48
CA TRP A 351 -8.68 -0.92 -9.24
C TRP A 351 -8.76 -2.06 -10.25
N ASP A 352 -7.60 -2.65 -10.55
CA ASP A 352 -7.49 -3.90 -11.30
C ASP A 352 -8.38 -4.98 -10.69
N GLU A 353 -9.01 -5.78 -11.54
CA GLU A 353 -10.02 -6.75 -11.13
C GLU A 353 -9.49 -7.76 -10.10
N LYS A 354 -8.24 -8.21 -10.28
CA LYS A 354 -7.55 -9.11 -9.34
C LYS A 354 -7.31 -8.52 -7.95
N ASP A 355 -7.37 -7.20 -7.81
CA ASP A 355 -7.11 -6.48 -6.56
C ASP A 355 -8.40 -6.01 -5.88
N GLN A 356 -9.53 -5.99 -6.60
CA GLN A 356 -10.83 -5.51 -6.08
C GLN A 356 -11.29 -6.25 -4.82
N SER A 357 -10.98 -7.54 -4.66
CA SER A 357 -11.32 -8.29 -3.45
C SER A 357 -10.64 -7.78 -2.19
N ARG A 358 -9.60 -6.93 -2.32
CA ARG A 358 -8.82 -6.35 -1.20
C ARG A 358 -9.18 -4.90 -0.93
N VAL A 359 -10.17 -4.35 -1.63
CA VAL A 359 -10.62 -2.96 -1.50
C VAL A 359 -11.82 -2.88 -0.57
N HIS A 360 -11.63 -2.22 0.57
CA HIS A 360 -12.74 -1.75 1.38
C HIS A 360 -13.23 -0.42 0.82
N VAL A 361 -14.39 -0.47 0.19
CA VAL A 361 -15.04 0.72 -0.38
C VAL A 361 -15.65 1.54 0.75
N VAL A 362 -15.25 2.80 0.85
CA VAL A 362 -15.92 3.77 1.73
C VAL A 362 -16.84 4.68 0.91
N PRO A 363 -17.93 5.21 1.47
CA PRO A 363 -18.69 6.26 0.78
C PRO A 363 -17.79 7.44 0.42
N ALA A 364 -17.99 8.03 -0.75
CA ALA A 364 -17.27 9.23 -1.15
C ALA A 364 -17.49 10.36 -0.13
N PHE A 365 -16.40 11.03 0.26
CA PHE A 365 -16.40 12.13 1.21
C PHE A 365 -16.88 13.39 0.49
N THR A 366 -18.17 13.69 0.63
CA THR A 366 -18.81 14.83 -0.03
C THR A 366 -19.32 15.86 1.00
N PRO A 367 -18.43 16.63 1.67
CA PRO A 367 -18.81 17.50 2.79
C PRO A 367 -19.72 18.67 2.38
N TYR A 368 -19.77 19.01 1.09
CA TYR A 368 -20.63 20.08 0.58
C TYR A 368 -22.00 19.58 0.16
N TYR A 369 -22.09 18.41 -0.47
CA TYR A 369 -23.36 17.84 -0.94
C TYR A 369 -24.17 17.22 0.20
N ALA A 370 -23.52 16.36 1.00
CA ALA A 370 -24.18 15.59 2.06
C ALA A 370 -23.38 15.62 3.38
N PRO A 371 -23.16 16.80 4.00
CA PRO A 371 -22.41 16.92 5.26
C PRO A 371 -22.97 16.04 6.39
N GLN A 372 -24.28 15.84 6.41
CA GLN A 372 -24.97 15.01 7.39
C GLN A 372 -24.57 13.53 7.33
N ALA A 373 -24.05 13.04 6.20
CA ALA A 373 -23.56 11.66 6.10
C ALA A 373 -22.37 11.40 7.04
N GLU A 374 -21.59 12.44 7.35
CA GLU A 374 -20.46 12.35 8.28
C GLU A 374 -20.85 12.77 9.72
N ALA A 375 -21.87 13.63 9.87
CA ALA A 375 -22.27 14.18 11.17
C ALA A 375 -23.39 13.40 11.88
N ASN A 376 -24.30 12.77 11.15
CA ASN A 376 -25.47 12.08 11.73
C ASN A 376 -25.26 10.57 11.88
N CYS A 377 -24.19 10.01 11.33
CA CYS A 377 -23.84 8.62 11.56
C CYS A 377 -23.36 8.45 13.01
N SER A 378 -23.89 7.43 13.70
CA SER A 378 -23.48 7.09 15.07
C SER A 378 -22.00 6.73 15.17
N ILE A 379 -21.39 6.28 14.05
CA ILE A 379 -19.98 5.96 13.93
C ILE A 379 -19.46 6.60 12.63
N PRO A 380 -18.44 7.48 12.70
CA PRO A 380 -17.81 8.09 11.52
C PRO A 380 -17.25 7.03 10.55
N VAL A 381 -17.21 7.34 9.25
CA VAL A 381 -16.77 6.38 8.22
C VAL A 381 -15.34 5.88 8.46
N LEU A 382 -14.40 6.76 8.84
CA LEU A 382 -13.02 6.33 9.12
C LEU A 382 -12.89 5.51 10.41
N CYS A 383 -13.83 5.63 11.35
CA CYS A 383 -13.92 4.71 12.49
C CYS A 383 -14.39 3.30 12.05
N VAL A 384 -15.28 3.21 11.06
CA VAL A 384 -15.66 1.94 10.43
C VAL A 384 -14.45 1.34 9.71
N ALA A 385 -13.75 2.12 8.88
CA ALA A 385 -12.54 1.67 8.18
C ALA A 385 -11.46 1.17 9.17
N ARG A 386 -11.28 1.85 10.30
CA ARG A 386 -10.40 1.40 11.39
C ARG A 386 -10.81 0.03 11.94
N ASN A 387 -12.12 -0.19 12.17
CA ASN A 387 -12.63 -1.46 12.68
C ASN A 387 -12.45 -2.58 11.64
N VAL A 388 -12.69 -2.29 10.37
CA VAL A 388 -12.41 -3.22 9.25
C VAL A 388 -10.93 -3.58 9.20
N ALA A 389 -10.02 -2.62 9.24
CA ALA A 389 -8.58 -2.86 9.31
C ALA A 389 -8.20 -3.72 10.54
N CYS A 390 -8.89 -3.54 11.67
CA CYS A 390 -8.70 -4.38 12.85
C CYS A 390 -9.12 -5.82 12.63
N ASN A 391 -10.30 -6.04 12.05
CA ASN A 391 -10.85 -7.35 11.79
C ASN A 391 -10.03 -8.09 10.74
N VAL A 392 -9.70 -7.43 9.62
CA VAL A 392 -8.85 -7.97 8.56
C VAL A 392 -7.51 -8.44 9.11
N ARG A 393 -6.81 -7.57 9.87
CA ARG A 393 -5.52 -7.95 10.46
C ARG A 393 -5.66 -9.10 11.45
N GLY A 394 -6.71 -9.07 12.28
CA GLY A 394 -7.01 -10.14 13.24
C GLY A 394 -7.26 -11.48 12.56
N GLY A 395 -8.13 -11.49 11.54
CA GLY A 395 -8.47 -12.67 10.74
C GLY A 395 -7.28 -13.24 10.01
N PHE A 396 -6.52 -12.39 9.29
CA PHE A 396 -5.32 -12.80 8.56
C PHE A 396 -4.32 -13.52 9.47
N PHE A 397 -3.96 -12.92 10.60
CA PHE A 397 -2.97 -13.54 11.46
C PHE A 397 -3.51 -14.72 12.27
N LYS A 398 -4.82 -14.75 12.55
CA LYS A 398 -5.44 -15.93 13.15
C LYS A 398 -5.31 -17.12 12.20
N ASP A 399 -5.65 -16.94 10.93
CA ASP A 399 -5.53 -18.00 9.93
C ASP A 399 -4.07 -18.38 9.64
N PHE A 400 -3.16 -17.40 9.62
CA PHE A 400 -1.73 -17.68 9.51
C PHE A 400 -1.22 -18.51 10.70
N ASP A 401 -1.52 -18.10 11.94
CA ASP A 401 -0.97 -18.74 13.14
C ASP A 401 -1.65 -20.08 13.48
N GLU A 402 -2.98 -20.16 13.35
CA GLU A 402 -3.79 -21.32 13.77
C GLU A 402 -4.12 -22.25 12.60
N GLY A 403 -4.19 -21.74 11.38
CA GLY A 403 -4.51 -22.50 10.17
C GLY A 403 -3.26 -22.97 9.42
N LEU A 404 -2.40 -22.04 9.02
CA LEU A 404 -1.26 -22.31 8.13
C LEU A 404 -0.06 -22.91 8.85
N LEU A 405 0.45 -22.28 9.91
CA LEU A 405 1.68 -22.69 10.59
C LEU A 405 1.69 -24.16 11.07
N PRO A 406 0.62 -24.68 11.71
CA PRO A 406 0.61 -26.07 12.17
C PRO A 406 0.75 -27.07 11.03
N ARG A 407 0.17 -26.76 9.86
CA ARG A 407 0.21 -27.64 8.68
C ARG A 407 1.54 -27.57 7.98
N ILE A 408 2.12 -26.37 7.85
CA ILE A 408 3.45 -26.18 7.24
C ILE A 408 4.53 -26.89 8.05
N THR A 409 4.40 -26.96 9.37
CA THR A 409 5.38 -27.62 10.25
C THR A 409 5.46 -29.13 10.02
N SER A 410 4.39 -29.76 9.54
CA SER A 410 4.38 -31.19 9.20
C SER A 410 4.84 -31.53 7.79
N VAL A 411 5.11 -30.51 6.95
CA VAL A 411 5.49 -30.72 5.54
C VAL A 411 6.91 -31.25 5.46
N LEU A 412 7.07 -32.36 4.76
CA LEU A 412 8.34 -32.98 4.44
C LEU A 412 8.74 -32.69 2.99
N TYR A 413 10.02 -32.85 2.71
CA TYR A 413 10.60 -32.62 1.39
C TYR A 413 9.91 -33.42 0.27
N GLU A 414 9.45 -34.64 0.57
CA GLU A 414 8.78 -35.52 -0.38
C GLU A 414 7.33 -35.13 -0.69
N ASP A 415 6.73 -34.22 0.09
CA ASP A 415 5.33 -33.87 -0.04
C ASP A 415 5.07 -32.95 -1.24
N GLU A 416 3.84 -33.05 -1.78
CA GLU A 416 3.32 -32.13 -2.78
C GLU A 416 2.42 -31.08 -2.11
N ILE A 417 2.62 -29.80 -2.44
CA ILE A 417 1.97 -28.67 -1.74
C ILE A 417 0.47 -28.54 -2.08
N GLN A 418 -0.02 -29.28 -3.07
CA GLN A 418 -1.41 -29.20 -3.54
C GLN A 418 -2.45 -29.53 -2.44
N ASP A 419 -2.03 -30.20 -1.36
CA ASP A 419 -2.88 -30.57 -0.24
C ASP A 419 -2.88 -29.56 0.93
N ILE A 420 -2.18 -28.42 0.79
CA ILE A 420 -2.16 -27.33 1.78
C ILE A 420 -3.27 -26.31 1.44
N SER A 421 -4.01 -25.80 2.43
CA SER A 421 -5.03 -24.75 2.19
C SER A 421 -4.42 -23.55 1.49
N SER A 422 -5.28 -22.81 0.78
CA SER A 422 -4.93 -21.52 0.20
C SER A 422 -4.24 -20.62 1.23
N ALA A 423 -3.24 -19.87 0.76
CA ALA A 423 -2.61 -18.82 1.56
C ALA A 423 -3.65 -17.86 2.15
N PRO A 424 -3.43 -17.33 3.37
CA PRO A 424 -4.28 -16.27 3.89
C PRO A 424 -4.20 -15.07 2.95
N ASP A 425 -5.35 -14.50 2.63
CA ASP A 425 -5.48 -13.30 1.79
C ASP A 425 -6.36 -12.30 2.51
N VAL A 426 -5.93 -11.03 2.55
CA VAL A 426 -6.68 -9.93 3.15
C VAL A 426 -8.13 -9.88 2.65
N GLY A 427 -8.36 -10.16 1.36
CA GLY A 427 -9.68 -10.11 0.75
C GLY A 427 -10.66 -11.12 1.35
N ASN A 428 -10.18 -12.22 1.93
CA ASN A 428 -11.04 -13.23 2.58
C ASN A 428 -11.67 -12.73 3.89
N TYR A 429 -11.15 -11.63 4.45
CA TYR A 429 -11.63 -11.06 5.73
C TYR A 429 -12.34 -9.72 5.53
N LEU A 430 -12.50 -9.28 4.28
CA LEU A 430 -13.39 -8.20 3.93
C LEU A 430 -14.79 -8.78 3.74
N ILE A 431 -15.69 -8.43 4.66
CA ILE A 431 -17.09 -8.86 4.61
C ILE A 431 -17.71 -8.29 3.32
N SER A 432 -18.19 -9.14 2.42
CA SER A 432 -19.01 -8.69 1.29
C SER A 432 -20.32 -8.12 1.81
N GLU A 433 -20.78 -7.00 1.25
CA GLU A 433 -22.00 -6.30 1.67
C GLU A 433 -23.24 -7.23 1.78
N ASP A 434 -23.27 -8.35 1.06
CA ASP A 434 -24.34 -9.36 1.13
C ASP A 434 -24.57 -9.95 2.53
N GLU A 435 -23.57 -10.00 3.42
CA GLU A 435 -23.77 -10.46 4.81
C GLU A 435 -24.32 -9.33 5.73
N ASN A 436 -24.15 -8.06 5.35
CA ASN A 436 -24.70 -6.92 6.08
C ASN A 436 -26.11 -6.51 5.60
N VAL A 437 -26.50 -6.89 4.38
CA VAL A 437 -27.84 -6.61 3.82
C VAL A 437 -28.95 -7.33 4.59
N ALA A 438 -28.64 -8.40 5.33
CA ALA A 438 -29.59 -9.05 6.22
C ALA A 438 -29.91 -8.26 7.51
N VAL A 439 -29.16 -7.19 7.82
CA VAL A 439 -29.29 -6.47 9.10
C VAL A 439 -29.85 -5.06 8.95
N VAL A 440 -29.82 -4.44 7.77
CA VAL A 440 -30.35 -3.07 7.58
C VAL A 440 -31.06 -2.95 6.22
N ASN A 441 -32.37 -3.16 6.22
CA ASN A 441 -33.24 -3.02 5.05
C ASN A 441 -33.10 -1.66 4.31
N GLY A 442 -32.97 -1.74 2.99
CA GLY A 442 -33.94 -1.18 2.03
C GLY A 442 -33.90 0.32 1.71
N ASN A 443 -33.17 0.71 0.67
CA ASN A 443 -33.71 1.31 -0.57
C ASN A 443 -32.57 1.62 -1.56
N ARG A 444 -32.66 1.17 -2.82
CA ARG A 444 -31.72 1.47 -3.90
C ARG A 444 -32.36 2.47 -4.85
N ASP A 445 -31.72 3.63 -5.00
CA ASP A 445 -31.78 4.41 -6.24
C ASP A 445 -30.37 4.95 -6.53
N SER A 446 -29.78 4.46 -7.62
CA SER A 446 -28.45 4.85 -8.10
C SER A 446 -28.54 6.12 -8.94
N LEU A 447 -27.78 7.16 -8.60
CA LEU A 447 -27.51 8.29 -9.51
C LEU A 447 -26.04 8.26 -9.93
N ALA A 448 -25.83 8.30 -11.25
CA ALA A 448 -24.52 8.39 -11.87
C ALA A 448 -23.83 9.69 -11.49
N PHE A 449 -22.57 9.60 -11.03
CA PHE A 449 -21.73 10.76 -10.78
C PHE A 449 -20.49 10.71 -11.68
N ASP A 450 -20.29 11.82 -12.39
CA ASP A 450 -19.25 12.08 -13.38
C ASP A 450 -17.99 12.57 -12.66
N GLY A 451 -16.94 11.76 -12.70
CA GLY A 451 -15.67 12.04 -12.05
C GLY A 451 -14.87 13.10 -12.81
N MET A 452 -14.42 14.14 -12.11
CA MET A 452 -13.55 15.19 -12.63
C MET A 452 -12.21 14.61 -13.13
N ALA A 453 -12.12 14.32 -14.42
CA ALA A 453 -10.87 14.35 -15.18
C ALA A 453 -10.86 15.65 -15.98
N ASP A 454 -10.53 16.77 -15.32
CA ASP A 454 -10.46 18.06 -16.01
C ASP A 454 -9.10 18.23 -16.69
N ALA A 455 -9.06 17.88 -17.98
CA ALA A 455 -7.93 18.03 -18.88
C ALA A 455 -7.47 19.50 -19.09
N GLU A 456 -8.19 20.48 -18.53
CA GLU A 456 -7.87 21.90 -18.64
C GLU A 456 -6.83 22.38 -17.60
N VAL A 457 -6.63 21.64 -16.50
CA VAL A 457 -5.58 21.92 -15.49
C VAL A 457 -4.19 21.57 -16.03
N GLU A 458 -4.09 20.50 -16.82
CA GLU A 458 -2.85 20.03 -17.43
C GLU A 458 -2.26 21.05 -18.45
N ARG A 459 -3.12 21.88 -19.05
CA ARG A 459 -2.70 22.83 -20.11
C ARG A 459 -2.03 24.09 -19.57
N ARG A 460 -2.26 24.47 -18.30
CA ARG A 460 -1.76 25.74 -17.74
C ARG A 460 -0.51 25.62 -16.87
N MET A 461 -0.12 24.42 -16.46
CA MET A 461 1.19 24.21 -15.80
C MET A 461 2.37 24.15 -16.78
N LYS A 462 2.13 23.93 -18.08
CA LYS A 462 3.17 23.80 -19.12
C LYS A 462 3.69 25.13 -19.72
N VAL A 463 3.22 26.31 -19.27
CA VAL A 463 3.60 27.61 -19.88
C VAL A 463 4.65 28.41 -19.09
N CYS A 464 5.07 27.99 -17.89
CA CYS A 464 6.09 28.73 -17.11
C CYS A 464 7.54 28.26 -17.28
N PHE A 465 7.86 27.36 -18.23
CA PHE A 465 9.24 26.87 -18.43
C PHE A 465 9.92 27.27 -19.74
N LEU A 466 9.35 28.21 -20.51
CA LEU A 466 10.00 28.71 -21.74
C LEU A 466 9.89 30.23 -21.86
N THR A 467 10.57 30.98 -20.99
CA THR A 467 11.07 32.33 -21.31
C THR A 467 12.19 32.73 -20.35
N SER A 468 13.42 32.28 -20.61
CA SER A 468 14.63 33.01 -20.19
C SER A 468 15.84 32.56 -21.00
N ASN A 469 15.98 33.13 -22.20
CA ASN A 469 17.29 33.31 -22.82
C ASN A 469 17.35 34.76 -23.34
N PRO A 470 18.21 35.63 -22.80
CA PRO A 470 18.49 36.92 -23.41
C PRO A 470 19.50 36.75 -24.56
N PRO A 471 19.54 37.68 -25.53
CA PRO A 471 20.40 37.57 -26.69
C PRO A 471 21.84 37.97 -26.33
N GLY A 472 22.79 37.13 -26.76
CA GLY A 472 24.22 37.39 -26.82
C GLY A 472 24.80 36.62 -27.99
#